data_AF-A0A0L8LCJ5-F1
#
_entry.id   AF-A0A0L8LCJ5-F1
#
_cell.length_a   1.000
_cell.length_b   1.000
_cell.length_c   1.000
_cell.angle_alpha   90.00
_cell.angle_beta   90.00
_cell.angle_gamma   90.00
#
_symmetry.space_group_name_H-M   'P 1'
#
loop_
_entity.id
_entity.type
_entity.pdbx_description
1 polymer ?
#
loop_
_entity_poly.entity_id
_entity_poly.type
_entity_poly.pdbx_seq_one_letter_code
_entity_poly.pdbx_strand_id
1 'polypeptide(L)'
;MTTPEPTPEPSHEPSRESTPAQPPADRVFRSPLGIASGVFLLLLAGMFGVDAVIRGEGGTPWVALACLVLAVPLIVAFTIRPAVYANEDRLRIRNPFRSITLPWASVADVRAGYSSEVFTQDGAKYQLWAVPISLRQRKRAARRAARASQDDPHGRTSVTADVRDSASRMAAGDQTVADLRELAEARAASPGAQGEPQVRWAYEIIGPSVAGLVLLAILLAVG
;
A
#
# COMPACT_ATOMS: atom_id res chain seq x y z
N MET A 1 -70.36 -5.78 -35.42
CA MET A 1 -69.41 -6.89 -35.23
C MET A 1 -68.59 -6.94 -36.52
N THR A 2 -67.28 -6.65 -36.58
CA THR A 2 -66.19 -6.66 -35.60
C THR A 2 -65.13 -5.62 -36.02
N THR A 3 -64.56 -4.90 -35.05
CA THR A 3 -63.45 -3.94 -35.20
C THR A 3 -62.12 -4.70 -35.42
N PRO A 4 -61.19 -4.23 -36.26
CA PRO A 4 -59.88 -4.87 -36.41
C PRO A 4 -58.97 -4.63 -35.19
N GLU A 5 -58.26 -5.69 -34.81
CA GLU A 5 -57.31 -5.80 -33.71
C GLU A 5 -56.02 -5.00 -33.99
N PRO A 6 -55.48 -4.23 -33.03
CA PRO A 6 -54.23 -3.49 -33.25
C PRO A 6 -53.01 -4.40 -33.05
N THR A 7 -52.10 -4.35 -34.02
CA THR A 7 -50.76 -4.95 -34.01
C THR A 7 -49.94 -4.46 -32.80
N PRO A 8 -49.27 -5.34 -32.04
CA PRO A 8 -48.38 -4.90 -30.97
C PRO A 8 -47.06 -4.37 -31.55
N GLU A 9 -46.73 -3.12 -31.21
CA GLU A 9 -45.45 -2.48 -31.50
C GLU A 9 -44.29 -3.23 -30.81
N PRO A 10 -43.08 -3.27 -31.42
CA PRO A 10 -41.91 -3.85 -30.78
C PRO A 10 -41.52 -2.99 -29.58
N SER A 11 -41.66 -3.57 -28.38
CA SER A 11 -41.18 -2.99 -27.14
C SER A 11 -39.69 -2.63 -27.26
N HIS A 12 -39.40 -1.33 -27.27
CA HIS A 12 -38.06 -0.80 -27.03
C HIS A 12 -37.58 -1.33 -25.68
N GLU A 13 -36.73 -2.36 -25.68
CA GLU A 13 -35.94 -2.70 -24.51
C GLU A 13 -34.99 -1.52 -24.25
N PRO A 14 -35.10 -0.82 -23.10
CA PRO A 14 -34.09 0.14 -22.74
C PRO A 14 -32.78 -0.64 -22.56
N SER A 15 -31.79 -0.28 -23.36
CA SER A 15 -30.39 -0.67 -23.26
C SER A 15 -30.03 -0.81 -21.78
N ARG A 16 -29.72 -2.03 -21.34
CA ARG A 16 -29.21 -2.27 -19.98
C ARG A 16 -27.97 -1.42 -19.81
N GLU A 17 -28.13 -0.29 -19.14
CA GLU A 17 -27.03 0.53 -18.66
C GLU A 17 -26.08 -0.40 -17.92
N SER A 18 -24.86 -0.50 -18.44
CA SER A 18 -23.76 -1.21 -17.82
C SER A 18 -23.52 -0.61 -16.44
N THR A 19 -24.11 -1.22 -15.42
CA THR A 19 -23.79 -0.98 -14.01
C THR A 19 -22.27 -0.95 -13.88
N PRO A 20 -21.67 0.10 -13.26
CA PRO A 20 -20.24 0.12 -13.03
C PRO A 20 -19.89 -1.14 -12.24
N ALA A 21 -19.13 -2.05 -12.86
CA ALA A 21 -18.67 -3.26 -12.21
C ALA A 21 -18.02 -2.85 -10.89
N GLN A 22 -18.59 -3.29 -9.77
CA GLN A 22 -18.04 -3.02 -8.45
C GLN A 22 -16.57 -3.44 -8.46
N PRO A 23 -15.64 -2.56 -8.04
CA PRO A 23 -14.22 -2.91 -8.07
C PRO A 23 -14.03 -4.20 -7.25
N PRO A 24 -13.37 -5.23 -7.82
CA PRO A 24 -13.16 -6.50 -7.13
C PRO A 24 -12.46 -6.24 -5.80
N ALA A 25 -12.89 -6.94 -4.74
CA ALA A 25 -12.47 -6.69 -3.37
C ALA A 25 -10.93 -6.70 -3.24
N ASP A 26 -10.36 -5.50 -3.02
CA ASP A 26 -8.92 -5.32 -2.79
C ASP A 26 -8.47 -6.09 -1.54
N ARG A 27 -7.50 -7.01 -1.67
CA ARG A 27 -6.74 -7.48 -0.51
C ARG A 27 -5.80 -6.36 -0.09
N VAL A 28 -6.12 -5.72 1.02
CA VAL A 28 -5.38 -4.57 1.55
C VAL A 28 -4.39 -5.03 2.61
N PHE A 29 -3.10 -4.90 2.31
CA PHE A 29 -2.03 -5.12 3.28
C PHE A 29 -1.61 -3.78 3.88
N ARG A 30 -1.93 -3.56 5.16
CA ARG A 30 -1.57 -2.37 5.95
C ARG A 30 -1.09 -2.77 7.34
N SER A 31 -0.15 -2.00 7.90
CA SER A 31 0.28 -2.16 9.29
C SER A 31 -0.60 -1.33 10.24
N PRO A 32 -1.41 -1.94 11.13
CA PRO A 32 -2.23 -1.20 12.09
C PRO A 32 -1.37 -0.39 13.07
N LEU A 33 -0.17 -0.87 13.39
CA LEU A 33 0.79 -0.14 14.23
C LEU A 33 1.26 1.16 13.56
N GLY A 34 1.47 1.15 12.24
CA GLY A 34 1.88 2.34 11.49
C GLY A 34 0.84 3.46 11.57
N ILE A 35 -0.45 3.10 11.44
CA ILE A 35 -1.57 4.03 11.57
C ILE A 35 -1.64 4.59 13.00
N ALA A 36 -1.57 3.72 14.01
CA ALA A 36 -1.62 4.15 15.41
C ALA A 36 -0.48 5.11 15.77
N SER A 37 0.75 4.80 15.36
CA SER A 37 1.90 5.70 15.54
C SER A 37 1.74 7.01 14.78
N GLY A 38 1.18 6.97 13.56
CA GLY A 38 0.87 8.17 12.78
C GLY A 38 -0.11 9.09 13.46
N VAL A 39 -1.24 8.55 13.93
CA VAL A 39 -2.26 9.31 14.68
C VAL A 39 -1.66 9.90 15.95
N PHE A 40 -0.88 9.11 16.70
CA PHE A 40 -0.19 9.60 17.90
C PHE A 40 0.75 10.78 17.60
N LEU A 41 1.57 10.68 16.55
CA LEU A 41 2.48 11.76 16.13
C LEU A 41 1.71 13.02 15.68
N LEU A 42 0.58 12.86 15.00
CA LEU A 42 -0.27 13.99 14.60
C LEU A 42 -0.88 14.69 15.82
N LEU A 43 -1.34 13.94 16.82
CA LEU A 43 -1.85 14.50 18.08
C LEU A 43 -0.75 15.26 18.81
N LEU A 44 0.46 14.70 18.87
CA LEU A 44 1.60 15.33 19.53
C LEU A 44 2.03 16.61 18.81
N ALA A 45 2.13 16.57 17.47
CA ALA A 45 2.43 17.72 16.64
C ALA A 45 1.36 18.81 16.80
N GLY A 46 0.08 18.44 16.75
CA GLY A 46 -1.03 19.37 16.98
C GLY A 46 -0.99 19.99 18.37
N MET A 47 -0.75 19.20 19.42
CA MET A 47 -0.68 19.67 20.80
C MET A 47 0.46 20.68 20.98
N PHE A 48 1.69 20.33 20.57
CA PHE A 48 2.84 21.25 20.69
C PHE A 48 2.74 22.45 19.76
N GLY A 49 2.18 22.25 18.57
CA GLY A 49 1.96 23.33 17.62
C GLY A 49 0.94 24.35 18.15
N VAL A 50 -0.17 23.89 18.72
CA VAL A 50 -1.18 24.77 19.35
C VAL A 50 -0.59 25.49 20.56
N ASP A 51 0.15 24.79 21.41
CA ASP A 51 0.82 25.40 22.57
C ASP A 51 1.79 26.50 22.14
N ALA A 52 2.65 26.23 21.15
CA ALA A 52 3.61 27.19 20.60
C ALA A 52 2.95 28.37 19.87
N VAL A 53 1.78 28.17 19.25
CA VAL A 53 1.02 29.26 18.61
C VAL A 53 0.36 30.17 19.64
N ILE A 54 -0.19 29.62 20.73
CA ILE A 54 -0.91 30.39 21.75
C ILE A 54 0.04 31.08 22.72
N ARG A 55 1.08 30.36 23.17
CA ARG A 55 2.00 30.82 24.22
C ARG A 55 3.32 31.37 23.67
N GLY A 56 3.58 31.20 22.38
CA GLY A 56 4.83 31.62 21.77
C GLY A 56 4.94 33.14 21.67
N GLU A 57 6.11 33.66 22.00
CA GLU A 57 6.45 35.08 21.86
C GLU A 57 7.23 35.32 20.55
N GLY A 58 7.15 36.55 20.03
CA GLY A 58 7.88 36.96 18.83
C GLY A 58 7.55 36.13 17.58
N GLY A 59 8.57 35.57 16.94
CA GLY A 59 8.43 34.75 15.72
C GLY A 59 8.01 33.29 15.96
N THR A 60 7.94 32.84 17.22
CA THR A 60 7.68 31.44 17.58
C THR A 60 6.39 30.87 16.97
N PRO A 61 5.24 31.58 17.00
CA PRO A 61 4.00 31.07 16.40
C PRO A 61 4.11 30.80 14.89
N TRP A 62 4.84 31.65 14.16
CA TRP A 62 5.04 31.50 12.72
C TRP A 62 5.94 30.30 12.38
N VAL A 63 7.01 30.11 13.16
CA VAL A 63 7.88 28.94 13.02
C VAL A 63 7.12 27.66 13.36
N ALA A 64 6.31 27.66 14.42
CA ALA A 64 5.47 26.53 14.79
C ALA A 64 4.49 26.16 13.66
N LEU A 65 3.84 27.15 13.05
CA LEU A 65 2.93 26.93 11.93
C LEU A 65 3.67 26.36 10.70
N ALA A 66 4.85 26.88 10.37
CA ALA A 66 5.67 26.36 9.27
C ALA A 66 6.10 24.90 9.52
N CYS A 67 6.51 24.59 10.75
CA CYS A 67 6.80 23.22 11.18
C CYS A 67 5.58 22.30 11.04
N LEU A 68 4.38 22.74 11.41
CA LEU A 68 3.15 21.95 11.23
C LEU A 68 2.84 21.69 9.76
N VAL A 69 2.91 22.71 8.91
CA VAL A 69 2.68 22.59 7.46
C VAL A 69 3.66 21.62 6.82
N LEU A 70 4.91 21.56 7.32
CA LEU A 70 5.90 20.58 6.88
C LEU A 70 5.65 19.18 7.45
N ALA A 71 5.45 19.07 8.78
CA ALA A 71 5.46 17.80 9.49
C ALA A 71 4.19 16.97 9.25
N VAL A 72 3.01 17.58 9.24
CA VAL A 72 1.73 16.89 9.06
C VAL A 72 1.67 16.05 7.78
N PRO A 73 1.91 16.61 6.57
CA PRO A 73 1.87 15.82 5.34
C PRO A 73 2.93 14.71 5.32
N LEU A 74 4.11 14.94 5.92
CA LEU A 74 5.15 13.92 6.03
C LEU A 74 4.74 12.78 6.97
N ILE A 75 4.20 13.09 8.15
CA ILE A 75 3.69 12.08 9.08
C ILE A 75 2.65 11.23 8.36
N VAL A 76 1.65 11.85 7.73
CA VAL A 76 0.61 11.14 6.96
C VAL A 76 1.22 10.27 5.87
N ALA A 77 2.16 10.81 5.08
CA ALA A 77 2.79 10.12 3.97
C ALA A 77 3.58 8.88 4.39
N PHE A 78 4.28 8.92 5.52
CA PHE A 78 5.14 7.82 5.97
C PHE A 78 4.45 6.85 6.93
N THR A 79 3.35 7.24 7.59
CA THR A 79 2.73 6.39 8.62
C THR A 79 1.36 5.84 8.21
N ILE A 80 0.51 6.67 7.60
CA ILE A 80 -0.89 6.33 7.31
C ILE A 80 -1.06 5.89 5.86
N ARG A 81 -0.35 6.55 4.94
CA ARG A 81 -0.52 6.38 3.49
C ARG A 81 0.05 5.08 2.90
N PRO A 82 1.18 4.51 3.38
CA PRO A 82 1.76 3.32 2.77
C PRO A 82 0.78 2.15 2.81
N ALA A 83 0.41 1.64 1.64
CA ALA A 83 -0.51 0.52 1.52
C ALA A 83 -0.31 -0.23 0.20
N VAL A 84 -0.39 -1.56 0.24
CA VAL A 84 -0.45 -2.40 -0.97
C VAL A 84 -1.87 -2.93 -1.11
N TYR A 85 -2.45 -2.72 -2.29
CA TYR A 85 -3.75 -3.25 -2.67
C TYR A 85 -3.51 -4.26 -3.78
N ALA A 86 -3.84 -5.51 -3.54
CA ALA A 86 -3.78 -6.57 -4.53
C ALA A 86 -5.21 -6.95 -4.91
N ASN A 87 -5.57 -6.72 -6.18
CA ASN A 87 -6.89 -7.05 -6.71
C ASN A 87 -6.77 -8.19 -7.72
N GLU A 88 -7.89 -8.61 -8.28
CA GLU A 88 -7.91 -9.61 -9.34
C GLU A 88 -7.21 -9.15 -10.63
N ASP A 89 -7.26 -7.86 -10.92
CA ASP A 89 -6.77 -7.29 -12.18
C ASP A 89 -5.36 -6.68 -12.06
N ARG A 90 -5.04 -6.11 -10.90
CA ARG A 90 -3.83 -5.28 -10.76
C ARG A 90 -3.33 -5.21 -9.32
N LEU A 91 -2.03 -4.93 -9.22
CA LEU A 91 -1.33 -4.58 -8.00
C LEU A 91 -1.18 -3.06 -7.90
N ARG A 92 -1.74 -2.45 -6.86
CA ARG A 92 -1.58 -1.02 -6.58
C ARG A 92 -0.73 -0.80 -5.33
N ILE A 93 0.43 -0.19 -5.51
CA ILE A 93 1.40 0.13 -4.46
C ILE A 93 1.27 1.62 -4.15
N ARG A 94 0.80 1.98 -2.96
CA ARG A 94 0.85 3.35 -2.45
C ARG A 94 2.09 3.52 -1.58
N ASN A 95 3.04 4.33 -2.06
CA ASN A 95 4.22 4.78 -1.33
C ASN A 95 4.02 6.24 -0.86
N PRO A 96 4.87 6.75 0.06
CA PRO A 96 4.70 8.08 0.65
C PRO A 96 4.50 9.23 -0.33
N PHE A 97 5.22 9.23 -1.45
CA PHE A 97 5.18 10.30 -2.45
C PHE A 97 4.67 9.87 -3.83
N ARG A 98 4.38 8.58 -4.02
CA ARG A 98 3.96 8.02 -5.31
C ARG A 98 3.01 6.85 -5.14
N SER A 99 2.04 6.74 -6.03
CA SER A 99 1.21 5.55 -6.19
C SER A 99 1.57 4.89 -7.51
N ILE A 100 1.79 3.59 -7.50
CA ILE A 100 2.16 2.80 -8.67
C ILE A 100 1.04 1.78 -8.87
N THR A 101 0.52 1.67 -10.08
CA THR A 101 -0.49 0.68 -10.46
C THR A 101 0.13 -0.22 -11.51
N LEU A 102 0.25 -1.51 -11.23
CA LEU A 102 0.84 -2.52 -12.08
C LEU A 102 -0.22 -3.57 -12.42
N PRO A 103 -0.68 -3.64 -13.68
CA PRO A 103 -1.47 -4.78 -14.16
C PRO A 103 -0.67 -6.08 -14.00
N TRP A 104 -1.30 -7.19 -13.61
CA TRP A 104 -0.53 -8.41 -13.31
C TRP A 104 0.27 -8.95 -14.51
N ALA A 105 -0.20 -8.74 -15.75
CA ALA A 105 0.54 -9.12 -16.94
C ALA A 105 1.88 -8.37 -17.08
N SER A 106 1.95 -7.13 -16.58
CA SER A 106 3.19 -6.33 -16.61
C SER A 106 4.20 -6.75 -15.53
N VAL A 107 3.80 -7.58 -14.55
CA VAL A 107 4.64 -8.03 -13.44
C VAL A 107 5.44 -9.26 -13.87
N ALA A 108 6.77 -9.17 -13.83
CA ALA A 108 7.67 -10.26 -14.16
C ALA A 108 8.04 -11.11 -12.94
N ASP A 109 8.31 -10.46 -11.80
CA ASP A 109 8.72 -11.14 -10.56
C ASP A 109 8.50 -10.22 -9.35
N VAL A 110 8.30 -10.81 -8.18
CA VAL A 110 8.20 -10.11 -6.90
C VAL A 110 9.22 -10.69 -5.94
N ARG A 111 10.15 -9.87 -5.45
CA ARG A 111 11.27 -10.31 -4.62
C ARG A 111 11.29 -9.62 -3.26
N ALA A 112 11.68 -10.38 -2.25
CA ALA A 112 11.95 -9.89 -0.90
C ALA A 112 13.45 -9.99 -0.59
N GLY A 113 14.26 -9.05 -1.11
CA GLY A 113 15.69 -9.00 -0.83
C GLY A 113 15.99 -8.30 0.51
N TYR A 114 16.64 -7.13 0.41
CA TYR A 114 16.76 -6.14 1.49
C TYR A 114 15.61 -5.12 1.51
N SER A 115 14.80 -5.10 0.45
CA SER A 115 13.55 -4.38 0.34
C SER A 115 12.57 -5.23 -0.48
N SER A 116 11.26 -5.04 -0.29
CA SER A 116 10.25 -5.71 -1.13
C SER A 116 10.16 -4.97 -2.46
N GLU A 117 10.46 -5.65 -3.56
CA GLU A 117 10.57 -5.06 -4.90
C GLU A 117 9.73 -5.85 -5.91
N VAL A 118 9.04 -5.14 -6.80
CA VAL A 118 8.36 -5.70 -7.96
C VAL A 118 9.16 -5.34 -9.20
N PHE A 119 9.38 -6.34 -10.05
CA PHE A 119 10.00 -6.22 -11.35
C PHE A 119 8.92 -6.29 -12.43
N THR A 120 8.99 -5.38 -13.39
CA THR A 120 8.13 -5.41 -14.57
C THR A 120 8.79 -6.15 -15.72
N GLN A 121 8.01 -6.61 -16.69
CA GLN A 121 8.53 -7.25 -17.90
C GLN A 121 9.49 -6.34 -18.69
N ASP A 122 9.25 -5.03 -18.63
CA ASP A 122 10.10 -4.00 -19.26
C ASP A 122 11.40 -3.73 -18.49
N GLY A 123 11.67 -4.49 -17.41
CA GLY A 123 12.87 -4.36 -16.59
C GLY A 123 12.85 -3.23 -15.57
N ALA A 124 11.76 -2.46 -15.47
CA ALA A 124 11.61 -1.43 -14.43
C ALA A 124 11.38 -2.08 -13.05
N LYS A 125 11.94 -1.45 -12.01
CA LYS A 125 11.85 -1.90 -10.61
C LYS A 125 11.09 -0.91 -9.75
N TYR A 126 10.20 -1.43 -8.91
CA TYR A 126 9.38 -0.63 -7.99
C TYR A 126 9.46 -1.17 -6.57
N GLN A 127 9.83 -0.31 -5.62
CA GLN A 127 9.89 -0.65 -4.19
C GLN A 127 8.52 -0.58 -3.51
N LEU A 128 8.24 -1.52 -2.61
CA LEU A 128 7.02 -1.65 -1.83
C LEU A 128 7.33 -1.27 -0.39
N TRP A 129 7.01 -0.02 -0.01
CA TRP A 129 7.31 0.50 1.33
C TRP A 129 6.37 -0.02 2.41
N ALA A 130 5.19 -0.51 2.01
CA ALA A 130 4.15 -0.95 2.92
C ALA A 130 4.28 -2.41 3.38
N VAL A 131 5.22 -3.18 2.81
CA VAL A 131 5.49 -4.55 3.24
C VAL A 131 6.64 -4.54 4.26
N PRO A 132 6.37 -4.74 5.56
CA PRO A 132 7.42 -4.70 6.56
C PRO A 132 8.30 -5.94 6.48
N ILE A 133 9.52 -5.77 5.98
CA ILE A 133 10.62 -6.72 6.14
C ILE A 133 11.22 -6.56 7.54
N SER A 134 10.59 -7.17 8.54
CA SER A 134 11.19 -7.15 9.87
C SER A 134 12.34 -8.16 9.96
N LEU A 135 13.58 -7.65 9.93
CA LEU A 135 14.80 -8.44 10.12
C LEU A 135 14.79 -9.23 11.46
N ARG A 136 14.09 -8.69 12.47
CA ARG A 136 13.87 -9.37 13.76
C ARG A 136 12.95 -10.59 13.63
N GLN A 137 11.90 -10.53 12.81
CA GLN A 137 11.08 -11.71 12.55
C GLN A 137 11.84 -12.72 11.70
N ARG A 138 12.63 -12.30 10.70
CA ARG A 138 13.53 -13.20 9.96
C ARG A 138 14.53 -13.92 10.88
N LYS A 139 15.18 -13.22 11.81
CA LYS A 139 16.08 -13.84 12.81
C LYS A 139 15.34 -14.78 13.77
N ARG A 140 14.10 -14.45 14.16
CA ARG A 140 13.26 -15.31 15.00
C ARG A 140 12.79 -16.56 14.24
N ALA A 141 12.42 -16.41 12.97
CA ALA A 141 12.04 -17.49 12.07
C ALA A 141 13.21 -18.44 11.83
N ALA A 142 14.40 -17.92 11.50
CA ALA A 142 15.61 -18.72 11.32
C ALA A 142 15.98 -19.50 12.60
N ARG A 143 15.85 -18.88 13.79
CA ARG A 143 16.08 -19.56 15.07
C ARG A 143 15.05 -20.66 15.36
N ARG A 144 13.80 -20.49 14.94
CA ARG A 144 12.75 -21.52 15.10
C ARG A 144 12.95 -22.67 14.10
N ALA A 145 13.29 -22.37 12.86
CA ALA A 145 13.64 -23.37 11.84
C ALA A 145 14.87 -24.19 12.27
N ALA A 146 15.90 -23.53 12.81
CA ALA A 146 17.09 -24.20 13.33
C ALA A 146 16.79 -25.10 14.56
N ARG A 147 15.77 -24.78 15.37
CA ARG A 147 15.33 -25.64 16.48
C ARG A 147 14.53 -26.83 15.96
N ALA A 148 13.62 -26.62 15.01
CA ALA A 148 12.85 -27.70 14.38
C ALA A 148 13.75 -28.71 13.64
N SER A 149 14.83 -28.26 13.00
CA SER A 149 15.81 -29.16 12.37
C SER A 149 16.64 -29.97 13.37
N GLN A 150 16.70 -29.54 14.63
CA GLN A 150 17.39 -30.26 15.71
C GLN A 150 16.44 -31.26 16.40
N ASP A 151 15.12 -30.97 16.42
CA ASP A 151 14.10 -31.85 17.00
C ASP A 151 13.66 -33.01 16.06
N ASP A 152 13.86 -32.90 14.73
CA ASP A 152 13.67 -34.02 13.78
C ASP A 152 14.90 -34.22 12.86
N PRO A 153 16.01 -34.80 13.37
CA PRO A 153 17.22 -35.05 12.58
C PRO A 153 17.06 -36.13 11.49
N HIS A 154 15.97 -36.91 11.55
CA HIS A 154 15.77 -38.08 10.69
C HIS A 154 14.57 -37.94 9.73
N GLY A 155 13.92 -36.77 9.70
CA GLY A 155 12.85 -36.45 8.75
C GLY A 155 11.65 -37.40 8.84
N ARG A 156 11.37 -37.92 10.04
CA ARG A 156 10.32 -38.95 10.23
C ARG A 156 8.98 -38.35 10.60
N THR A 157 8.90 -37.05 10.89
CA THR A 157 7.63 -36.38 11.18
C THR A 157 7.03 -35.75 9.91
N SER A 158 6.13 -36.53 9.30
CA SER A 158 5.03 -36.17 8.40
C SER A 158 5.31 -35.27 7.19
N VAL A 159 5.09 -35.84 5.99
CA VAL A 159 4.90 -35.15 4.70
C VAL A 159 3.75 -34.11 4.75
N THR A 160 2.94 -34.14 5.81
CA THR A 160 1.84 -33.24 6.13
C THR A 160 2.08 -32.36 7.36
N ALA A 161 3.33 -32.19 7.82
CA ALA A 161 3.74 -31.05 8.65
C ALA A 161 3.66 -29.80 7.76
N ASP A 162 2.41 -29.36 7.68
CA ASP A 162 1.65 -28.82 6.56
C ASP A 162 2.21 -27.52 5.98
N VAL A 163 1.93 -27.23 4.72
CA VAL A 163 2.30 -25.98 4.01
C VAL A 163 1.86 -24.72 4.79
N ARG A 164 0.85 -24.87 5.66
CA ARG A 164 0.42 -23.85 6.64
C ARG A 164 1.43 -23.54 7.73
N ASP A 165 2.18 -24.54 8.18
CA ASP A 165 3.18 -24.37 9.23
C ASP A 165 4.50 -23.78 8.70
N SER A 166 4.83 -24.02 7.42
CA SER A 166 5.92 -23.30 6.74
C SER A 166 5.55 -21.85 6.45
N ALA A 167 4.31 -21.57 6.04
CA ALA A 167 3.77 -20.21 5.87
C ALA A 167 3.70 -19.43 7.21
N SER A 168 3.33 -20.10 8.31
CA SER A 168 3.32 -19.49 9.67
C SER A 168 4.75 -19.23 10.21
N ARG A 169 5.76 -19.92 9.66
CA ARG A 169 7.19 -19.77 9.99
C ARG A 169 7.87 -18.64 9.20
N MET A 170 7.29 -18.15 8.11
CA MET A 170 7.83 -17.03 7.32
C MET A 170 7.60 -15.69 8.03
N ALA A 171 8.50 -14.72 7.84
CA ALA A 171 8.23 -13.37 8.32
C ALA A 171 6.98 -12.83 7.61
N ALA A 172 6.15 -12.02 8.28
CA ALA A 172 4.88 -11.56 7.71
C ALA A 172 5.05 -10.90 6.32
N GLY A 173 6.16 -10.18 6.12
CA GLY A 173 6.52 -9.61 4.81
C GLY A 173 6.95 -10.61 3.75
N ASP A 174 7.57 -11.74 4.14
CA ASP A 174 7.96 -12.81 3.22
C ASP A 174 6.72 -13.60 2.76
N GLN A 175 5.75 -13.82 3.66
CA GLN A 175 4.45 -14.41 3.29
C GLN A 175 3.69 -13.50 2.33
N THR A 176 3.62 -12.19 2.60
CA THR A 176 2.98 -11.24 1.67
C THR A 176 3.61 -11.28 0.29
N VAL A 177 4.94 -11.40 0.18
CA VAL A 177 5.63 -11.50 -1.11
C VAL A 177 5.32 -12.83 -1.82
N ALA A 178 5.23 -13.94 -1.09
CA ALA A 178 4.82 -15.22 -1.64
C ALA A 178 3.37 -15.17 -2.19
N ASP A 179 2.44 -14.62 -1.41
CA ASP A 179 1.04 -14.44 -1.82
C ASP A 179 0.92 -13.56 -3.07
N LEU A 180 1.71 -12.48 -3.15
CA LEU A 180 1.74 -11.58 -4.32
C LEU A 180 2.31 -12.27 -5.57
N ARG A 181 3.29 -13.17 -5.39
CA ARG A 181 3.85 -13.95 -6.49
C ARG A 181 2.85 -14.96 -7.04
N GLU A 182 2.17 -15.68 -6.14
CA GLU A 182 1.11 -16.62 -6.52
C GLU A 182 -0.02 -15.91 -7.30
N LEU A 183 -0.43 -14.72 -6.84
CA LEU A 183 -1.42 -13.90 -7.55
C LEU A 183 -0.93 -13.44 -8.94
N ALA A 184 0.35 -13.05 -9.05
CA ALA A 184 0.94 -12.66 -10.34
C ALA A 184 0.90 -13.83 -11.33
N GLU A 185 1.34 -15.01 -10.92
CA GLU A 185 1.36 -16.22 -11.75
C GLU A 185 -0.05 -16.65 -12.16
N ALA A 186 -1.01 -16.62 -11.22
CA ALA A 186 -2.39 -17.04 -11.49
C ALA A 186 -3.18 -16.07 -12.38
N ARG A 187 -2.88 -14.76 -12.31
CA ARG A 187 -3.69 -13.73 -12.98
C ARG A 187 -3.01 -13.08 -14.19
N ALA A 188 -1.75 -13.36 -14.49
CA ALA A 188 -1.02 -12.79 -15.63
C ALA A 188 -1.75 -12.96 -16.99
N ALA A 189 -2.43 -14.08 -17.21
CA ALA A 189 -3.16 -14.36 -18.45
C ALA A 189 -4.59 -13.77 -18.49
N SER A 190 -5.07 -13.16 -17.41
CA SER A 190 -6.45 -12.65 -17.36
C SER A 190 -6.61 -11.42 -18.26
N PRO A 191 -7.74 -11.26 -18.97
CA PRO A 191 -8.00 -10.09 -19.82
C PRO A 191 -7.96 -8.76 -19.05
N GLY A 192 -8.48 -8.75 -17.81
CA GLY A 192 -8.45 -7.57 -16.93
C GLY A 192 -7.07 -7.24 -16.37
N ALA A 193 -6.11 -8.16 -16.47
CA ALA A 193 -4.75 -7.99 -15.98
C ALA A 193 -3.77 -7.40 -17.01
N GLN A 194 -4.24 -7.12 -18.22
CA GLN A 194 -3.46 -6.52 -19.29
C GLN A 194 -3.37 -5.01 -19.15
N GLY A 195 -2.25 -4.42 -19.54
CA GLY A 195 -2.06 -2.97 -19.61
C GLY A 195 -0.68 -2.52 -19.16
N GLU A 196 -0.46 -1.21 -19.22
CA GLU A 196 0.83 -0.61 -18.90
C GLU A 196 0.94 -0.19 -17.41
N PRO A 197 2.14 -0.27 -16.82
CA PRO A 197 2.45 0.33 -15.53
C PRO A 197 2.12 1.83 -15.47
N GLN A 198 1.36 2.25 -14.46
CA GLN A 198 1.04 3.66 -14.23
C GLN A 198 1.67 4.17 -12.94
N VAL A 199 2.34 5.32 -13.01
CA VAL A 199 2.92 5.99 -11.84
C VAL A 199 2.25 7.35 -11.65
N ARG A 200 1.73 7.58 -10.45
CA ARG A 200 1.08 8.84 -10.05
C ARG A 200 1.78 9.45 -8.86
N TRP A 201 2.26 10.68 -9.02
CA TRP A 201 2.86 11.45 -7.93
C TRP A 201 1.79 12.00 -7.00
N ALA A 202 2.20 12.19 -5.75
CA ALA A 202 1.36 12.65 -4.68
C ALA A 202 1.56 14.14 -4.41
N TYR A 203 1.12 14.97 -5.36
CA TYR A 203 1.28 16.42 -5.24
C TYR A 203 0.55 16.99 -4.03
N GLU A 204 -0.49 16.31 -3.54
CA GLU A 204 -1.19 16.63 -2.29
C GLU A 204 -0.32 16.51 -1.03
N ILE A 205 0.76 15.72 -1.09
CA ILE A 205 1.76 15.62 -0.01
C ILE A 205 2.96 16.50 -0.34
N ILE A 206 3.49 16.38 -1.56
CA ILE A 206 4.72 17.05 -1.98
C ILE A 206 4.55 18.57 -1.90
N GLY A 207 3.42 19.10 -2.39
CA GLY A 207 3.15 20.54 -2.39
C GLY A 207 3.21 21.16 -1.00
N PRO A 208 2.38 20.71 -0.03
CA PRO A 208 2.43 21.20 1.34
C PRO A 208 3.79 20.98 2.02
N SER A 209 4.44 19.83 1.82
CA SER A 209 5.76 19.57 2.39
C SER A 209 6.83 20.53 1.86
N VAL A 210 6.86 20.80 0.55
CA VAL A 210 7.81 21.74 -0.05
C VAL A 210 7.50 23.17 0.40
N ALA A 211 6.23 23.57 0.42
CA ALA A 211 5.82 24.88 0.89
C ALA A 211 6.21 25.12 2.37
N GLY A 212 5.94 24.14 3.24
CA GLY A 212 6.33 24.19 4.64
C GLY A 212 7.85 24.26 4.83
N LEU A 213 8.62 23.52 4.03
CA LEU A 213 10.08 23.56 4.06
C LEU A 213 10.62 24.94 3.67
N VAL A 214 10.13 25.51 2.57
CA VAL A 214 10.54 26.83 2.10
C VAL A 214 10.17 27.90 3.12
N LEU A 215 8.94 27.87 3.64
CA LEU A 215 8.48 28.82 4.66
C LEU A 215 9.36 28.75 5.92
N LEU A 216 9.66 27.54 6.41
CA LEU A 216 10.51 27.33 7.57
C LEU A 216 11.93 27.86 7.32
N ALA A 217 12.51 27.59 6.15
CA ALA A 217 13.84 28.07 5.79
C ALA A 217 13.92 29.61 5.75
N ILE A 218 12.89 30.27 5.20
CA ILE A 218 12.81 31.73 5.16
C ILE A 218 12.74 32.30 6.58
N LEU A 219 11.86 31.74 7.42
CA LEU A 219 11.70 32.22 8.80
C LEU A 219 12.98 32.07 9.63
N LEU A 220 13.73 30.97 9.43
CA LEU A 220 15.00 30.74 10.12
C LEU A 220 16.17 31.59 9.57
N ALA A 221 16.06 32.08 8.32
CA ALA A 221 17.08 32.93 7.73
C ALA A 221 16.87 34.42 8.07
N VAL A 222 15.61 34.81 8.31
CA VAL A 222 15.20 36.20 8.58
C VAL A 222 15.06 36.48 10.09
N GLY A 223 14.68 35.48 10.88
CA GLY A 223 14.54 35.56 12.34
C GLY A 223 15.82 35.20 13.06
#